data_AF-A0A1H3E8Y8-F1
#
_entry.id   AF-A0A1H3E8Y8-F1
#
_cell.length_a   1.000
_cell.length_b   1.000
_cell.length_c   1.000
_cell.angle_alpha   90.00
_cell.angle_beta   90.00
_cell.angle_gamma   90.00
#
_symmetry.space_group_name_H-M   'P 1'
#
loop_
_entity.id
_entity.type
_entity.pdbx_description
1 polymer ?
#
loop_
_entity_poly.entity_id
_entity_poly.type
_entity_poly.pdbx_seq_one_letter_code
_entity_poly.pdbx_strand_id
1 'polypeptide(L)' 'MTQLNLDYIKKKRLEMNLSLQDVANKLGFKNASTYLKYENGDYSFKADMLPKLAELYKCKIEDFFTN' A
#
# COMPACT_ATOMS: atom_id res chain seq x y z
N MET A 1 8.99 8.59 15.74
CA MET A 1 8.81 7.14 15.48
C MET A 1 8.31 7.07 14.05
N THR A 2 9.05 6.47 13.12
CA THR A 2 8.59 6.38 11.73
C THR A 2 7.30 5.60 11.65
N GLN A 3 6.20 6.28 11.36
CA GLN A 3 4.89 5.67 11.16
C GLN A 3 4.59 5.57 9.68
N LEU A 4 3.93 4.48 9.30
CA LEU A 4 3.53 4.29 7.91
C LEU A 4 2.34 5.19 7.59
N ASN A 5 2.47 5.96 6.52
CA ASN A 5 1.46 6.87 6.03
C ASN A 5 0.48 6.13 5.10
N LEU A 6 -0.59 5.62 5.70
CA LEU A 6 -1.66 4.91 4.99
C LEU A 6 -2.45 5.82 4.05
N ASP A 7 -2.63 7.10 4.42
CA ASP A 7 -3.29 8.09 3.58
C ASP A 7 -2.52 8.32 2.28
N TYR A 8 -1.19 8.39 2.36
CA TYR A 8 -0.33 8.51 1.19
C TYR A 8 -0.48 7.30 0.24
N ILE A 9 -0.50 6.08 0.77
CA ILE A 9 -0.68 4.85 -0.01
C ILE A 9 -2.04 4.89 -0.73
N LYS A 10 -3.10 5.24 -0.01
CA LYS A 10 -4.45 5.38 -0.58
C LYS A 10 -4.50 6.45 -1.66
N LYS A 11 -3.86 7.60 -1.43
CA LYS A 11 -3.77 8.68 -2.40
C LYS A 11 -3.05 8.23 -3.67
N LYS A 12 -1.90 7.55 -3.55
CA LYS A 12 -1.17 7.00 -4.70
C LYS A 12 -1.98 6.02 -5.50
N ARG A 13 -2.70 5.12 -4.82
CA ARG A 13 -3.64 4.20 -5.47
C ARG A 13 -4.68 4.94 -6.30
N LEU A 14 -5.29 6.00 -5.75
CA LEU A 14 -6.27 6.83 -6.44
C LEU A 14 -5.67 7.65 -7.60
N GLU A 15 -4.49 8.25 -7.42
CA GLU A 15 -3.76 8.99 -8.47
C GLU A 15 -3.46 8.11 -9.68
N MET A 16 -3.21 6.83 -9.44
CA MET A 16 -2.94 5.85 -10.50
C MET A 16 -4.19 5.13 -11.02
N ASN A 17 -5.39 5.52 -10.57
CA ASN A 17 -6.66 4.86 -10.91
C ASN A 17 -6.65 3.34 -10.65
N LEU A 18 -5.93 2.89 -9.63
CA LEU A 18 -5.84 1.48 -9.26
C LEU A 18 -6.98 1.10 -8.34
N SER A 19 -7.63 -0.04 -8.63
CA SER A 19 -8.62 -0.61 -7.72
C SER A 19 -7.93 -1.30 -6.53
N LEU A 20 -8.69 -1.56 -5.47
CA LEU A 20 -8.21 -2.38 -4.34
C LEU A 20 -7.78 -3.78 -4.81
N GLN A 21 -8.46 -4.34 -5.81
CA GLN A 21 -8.13 -5.65 -6.37
C GLN A 21 -6.81 -5.62 -7.16
N ASP A 22 -6.51 -4.54 -7.88
CA ASP A 22 -5.26 -4.42 -8.63
C ASP A 22 -4.05 -4.44 -7.69
N VAL A 23 -4.12 -3.67 -6.60
CA VAL A 23 -3.05 -3.64 -5.60
C VAL A 23 -2.97 -4.98 -4.86
N ALA A 24 -4.12 -5.57 -4.53
CA ALA A 24 -4.18 -6.91 -3.93
C ALA A 24 -3.49 -7.95 -4.81
N ASN A 25 -3.81 -7.98 -6.11
CA ASN A 25 -3.21 -8.89 -7.09
C ASN A 25 -1.69 -8.70 -7.16
N LYS A 26 -1.20 -7.45 -7.19
CA LYS A 26 0.24 -7.15 -7.20
C LYS A 26 0.95 -7.63 -5.94
N LEU A 27 0.28 -7.58 -4.79
CA LEU A 27 0.81 -8.07 -3.52
C LEU A 27 0.72 -9.59 -3.38
N GLY A 28 -0.05 -10.26 -4.24
CA GLY A 28 -0.32 -11.70 -4.18
C GLY A 28 -1.51 -12.07 -3.29
N PHE A 29 -2.37 -11.10 -2.96
CA PHE A 29 -3.61 -11.35 -2.24
C PHE A 29 -4.73 -11.77 -3.19
N LYS A 30 -5.53 -12.74 -2.76
CA LYS A 30 -6.71 -13.18 -3.50
C LYS A 30 -7.88 -12.20 -3.45
N ASN A 31 -7.99 -11.44 -2.35
CA ASN A 31 -9.15 -10.60 -2.06
C ASN A 31 -8.75 -9.13 -1.92
N ALA A 32 -9.47 -8.23 -2.61
CA ALA A 32 -9.39 -6.78 -2.41
C ALA A 32 -9.60 -6.38 -0.94
N SER A 33 -10.52 -7.04 -0.24
CA SER A 33 -10.83 -6.75 1.17
C SER A 33 -9.65 -7.00 2.10
N THR A 34 -8.76 -7.93 1.75
CA THR A 34 -7.52 -8.15 2.51
C THR A 34 -6.65 -6.92 2.43
N TYR A 35 -6.41 -6.39 1.23
CA TYR A 35 -5.65 -5.16 1.03
C TYR A 35 -6.31 -3.94 1.68
N LEU A 36 -7.64 -3.82 1.60
CA LEU A 36 -8.39 -2.73 2.25
C LEU A 36 -8.11 -2.62 3.75
N LYS A 37 -7.97 -3.75 4.45
CA LYS A 37 -7.63 -3.76 5.88
C LYS A 37 -6.23 -3.20 6.15
N TYR A 38 -5.27 -3.43 5.26
CA TYR A 38 -3.96 -2.80 5.37
C TYR A 38 -4.04 -1.29 5.15
N GLU A 39 -4.78 -0.87 4.11
CA GLU A 39 -4.97 0.55 3.79
C GLU A 39 -5.75 1.30 4.89
N ASN A 40 -6.70 0.66 5.56
CA ASN A 40 -7.45 1.23 6.69
C ASN A 40 -6.67 1.21 8.02
N GLY A 41 -5.56 0.45 8.11
CA GLY A 41 -4.76 0.34 9.33
C GLY A 41 -5.19 -0.75 10.30
N ASP A 42 -6.18 -1.59 9.94
CA ASP A 42 -6.48 -2.85 10.65
C ASP A 42 -5.27 -3.79 10.63
N TYR A 43 -4.50 -3.78 9.55
CA TYR A 43 -3.24 -4.51 9.43
C TYR A 43 -2.06 -3.61 9.11
N SER A 44 -0.90 -3.95 9.65
CA SER A 44 0.36 -3.27 9.34
C SER A 44 1.01 -3.89 8.10
N PHE A 45 1.41 -3.05 7.13
CA PHE A 45 2.20 -3.52 6.00
C PHE A 45 3.53 -4.09 6.48
N LYS A 46 3.86 -5.30 6.01
CA LYS A 46 5.14 -5.95 6.31
C LYS A 46 6.24 -5.39 5.41
N ALA A 47 7.49 -5.52 5.87
CA ALA A 47 8.67 -5.11 5.11
C ALA A 47 8.72 -5.71 3.69
N ASP A 48 8.20 -6.92 3.49
CA ASP A 48 8.14 -7.59 2.19
C ASP A 48 7.08 -7.01 1.22
N MET A 49 6.09 -6.28 1.75
CA MET A 49 5.00 -5.69 0.95
C MET A 49 5.35 -4.29 0.45
N LEU A 50 6.10 -3.54 1.25
CA LEU A 50 6.54 -2.18 0.91
C LEU A 50 7.31 -2.09 -0.42
N PRO A 51 8.31 -2.94 -0.75
CA PRO A 51 9.00 -2.88 -2.04
C PRO A 51 8.06 -3.16 -3.21
N LYS A 52 7.08 -4.06 -3.04
CA LYS A 52 6.07 -4.34 -4.09
C LYS A 52 5.16 -3.15 -4.36
N LEU A 53 4.76 -2.42 -3.29
CA LEU A 53 4.00 -1.18 -3.42
C LEU A 53 4.84 -0.07 -4.04
N ALA A 54 6.10 0.06 -3.63
CA ALA A 54 7.04 1.03 -4.19
C ALA A 54 7.22 0.82 -5.70
N GLU A 55 7.40 -0.43 -6.14
CA GLU A 55 7.41 -0.78 -7.56
C GLU A 55 6.09 -0.44 -8.27
N LEU A 56 4.95 -0.76 -7.65
CA LEU A 56 3.63 -0.51 -8.23
C LEU A 56 3.38 0.99 -8.42
N TYR A 57 3.70 1.78 -7.40
CA TYR A 57 3.48 3.22 -7.39
C TYR A 57 4.64 4.03 -7.98
N LYS A 58 5.71 3.35 -8.41
CA LYS A 58 6.96 3.95 -8.91
C LYS A 58 7.51 5.01 -7.96
N CYS A 59 7.43 4.76 -6.66
CA CYS A 59 7.96 5.62 -5.60
C CYS A 59 8.96 4.85 -4.73
N LYS A 60 9.59 5.51 -3.77
CA LYS A 60 10.45 4.81 -2.81
C LYS A 60 9.63 4.32 -1.64
N ILE A 61 10.15 3.30 -0.97
CA ILE A 61 9.58 2.79 0.28
C ILE A 61 9.56 3.89 1.35
N GLU A 62 10.58 4.75 1.36
CA GLU A 62 10.73 5.88 2.27
C GLU A 62 9.57 6.89 2.15
N ASP A 63 8.99 7.06 0.96
CA ASP A 63 7.83 7.95 0.74
C ASP A 63 6.59 7.48 1.52
N PHE A 64 6.51 6.19 1.85
CA PHE A 64 5.41 5.65 2.67
C PHE A 64 5.57 5.97 4.15
N PHE A 65 6.71 6.46 4.61
CA PHE A 65 6.93 6.76 6.02
C PHE A 65 6.85 8.25 6.28
N THR A 66 6.19 8.61 7.37
CA THR A 66 6.16 9.98 7.89
C THR A 66 6.78 9.99 9.30
N ASN A 67 7.36 11.13 9.68
CA ASN A 67 8.17 11.29 10.90
C ASN A 67 7.38 11.97 12.01
#